data_AF-A0A502EPL0-F1
#
_entry.id   AF-A0A502EPL0-F1
#
_cell.length_a   1.000
_cell.length_b   1.000
_cell.length_c   1.000
_cell.angle_alpha   90.00
_cell.angle_beta   90.00
_cell.angle_gamma   90.00
#
_symmetry.space_group_name_H-M   'P 1'
#
loop_
_entity.id
_entity.type
_entity.pdbx_description
1 polymer ?
#
loop_
_entity_poly.entity_id
_entity_poly.type
_entity_poly.pdbx_seq_one_letter_code
_entity_poly.pdbx_strand_id
1 'polypeptide(L)'
;MKKFIYTILLALLMAPNFMKAQEAAGAVGAMSSFPVVYKYDEKVTWYFDLSGTTFAETEDLYLWMWSPSEPDAGNWENSSDFAKLHYEGDKVWSFTLTPTTYFSKTPDEIAASAGFWFRLKNKNGSKQSEVANVPYTDFSSFYTANELIRAYPTKPTIDKGVSILFNANLIPGFAGASSVHIHSGLNDWDLKQEYQSWLPDIVEKTKLKDLGNGFYKMDLVPKTYYNAPDGYEMKNLVFLMVKDDWAATTPDQVLYAGAYVPPPAPVFGFFPLQISQKDFLGMSRKNNESGVNKLIYTITAGSKIITGEFTGGTAEIKGFVNLVSELNGIANLTEIHVLVKDNKDKTISDTTMPLKTLDK
;
A
#
# COMPACT_ATOMS: atom_id res chain seq x y z
N MET A 1 72.22 11.14 -35.45
CA MET A 1 71.40 10.19 -34.67
C MET A 1 70.84 10.78 -33.37
N LYS A 2 71.64 11.36 -32.46
CA LYS A 2 71.11 11.92 -31.20
C LYS A 2 69.99 12.97 -31.36
N LYS A 3 70.10 13.89 -32.33
CA LYS A 3 69.07 14.93 -32.59
C LYS A 3 67.73 14.37 -33.08
N PHE A 4 67.73 13.29 -33.86
CA PHE A 4 66.50 12.62 -34.34
C PHE A 4 65.76 11.90 -33.22
N ILE A 5 66.49 11.31 -32.27
CA ILE A 5 65.92 10.63 -31.10
C ILE A 5 65.22 11.65 -30.19
N TYR A 6 65.82 12.83 -29.98
CA TYR A 6 65.20 13.89 -29.17
C TYR A 6 63.93 14.46 -29.82
N THR A 7 63.88 14.56 -31.16
CA THR A 7 62.67 15.02 -31.87
C THR A 7 61.52 14.00 -31.76
N ILE A 8 61.81 12.70 -31.79
CA ILE A 8 60.80 11.64 -31.62
C ILE A 8 60.30 11.58 -30.18
N LEU A 9 61.19 11.70 -29.18
CA LEU A 9 60.80 11.77 -27.77
C LEU A 9 59.94 13.00 -27.46
N LEU A 10 60.25 14.16 -28.06
CA LEU A 10 59.46 15.38 -27.89
C LEU A 10 58.10 15.27 -28.59
N ALA A 11 58.03 14.61 -29.75
CA ALA A 11 56.76 14.35 -30.46
C ALA A 11 55.86 13.34 -29.72
N LEU A 12 56.43 12.35 -29.03
CA LEU A 12 55.71 11.42 -28.16
C LEU A 12 55.22 12.07 -26.84
N LEU A 13 55.94 13.07 -26.33
CA LEU A 13 55.51 13.88 -25.18
C LEU A 13 54.43 14.91 -25.53
N MET A 14 54.31 15.30 -26.81
CA MET A 14 53.26 16.19 -27.32
C MET A 14 52.10 15.45 -28.01
N ALA A 15 52.10 14.11 -28.02
CA ALA A 15 50.90 13.36 -28.34
C ALA A 15 49.87 13.70 -27.26
N PRO A 16 48.70 14.25 -27.61
CA PRO A 16 47.66 14.51 -26.63
C PRO A 16 47.36 13.18 -25.94
N ASN A 17 47.54 13.13 -24.61
CA ASN A 17 46.93 12.10 -23.81
C ASN A 17 45.42 12.23 -24.07
N PHE A 18 44.89 11.45 -24.99
CA PHE A 18 43.46 11.25 -25.15
C PHE A 18 42.98 10.51 -23.91
N MET A 19 42.89 11.22 -22.78
CA MET A 19 42.00 10.83 -21.71
C MET A 19 40.61 10.86 -22.34
N LYS A 20 40.11 9.68 -22.75
CA LYS A 20 38.71 9.54 -23.13
C LYS A 20 37.91 9.92 -21.89
N ALA A 21 37.38 11.14 -21.87
CA ALA A 21 36.43 11.55 -20.87
C ALA A 21 35.27 10.55 -20.88
N GLN A 22 34.88 10.08 -19.70
CA GLN A 22 33.73 9.19 -19.56
C GLN A 22 32.48 9.95 -20.04
N GLU A 23 31.71 9.33 -20.91
CA GLU A 23 30.43 9.87 -21.35
C GLU A 23 29.44 9.84 -20.18
N ALA A 24 28.91 11.00 -19.80
CA ALA A 24 27.85 11.09 -18.82
C ALA A 24 26.51 10.76 -19.49
N ALA A 25 25.84 9.72 -19.00
CA ALA A 25 24.54 9.29 -19.50
C ALA A 25 23.36 10.06 -18.87
N GLY A 26 23.58 10.78 -17.77
CA GLY A 26 22.55 11.49 -17.01
C GLY A 26 22.20 10.80 -15.69
N ALA A 27 21.26 11.39 -14.96
CA ALA A 27 20.82 10.90 -13.65
C ALA A 27 19.97 9.64 -13.76
N VAL A 28 20.13 8.72 -12.81
CA VAL A 28 19.18 7.60 -12.62
C VAL A 28 17.86 8.19 -12.15
N GLY A 29 16.76 7.80 -12.79
CA GLY A 29 15.41 8.25 -12.45
C GLY A 29 14.86 7.57 -11.21
N ALA A 30 13.55 7.36 -11.20
CA ALA A 30 12.88 6.69 -10.08
C ALA A 30 13.44 5.28 -9.86
N MET A 31 13.67 4.94 -8.60
CA MET A 31 14.09 3.62 -8.18
C MET A 31 13.02 2.99 -7.30
N SER A 32 12.86 1.69 -7.43
CA SER A 32 11.92 0.91 -6.61
C SER A 32 12.47 -0.48 -6.34
N SER A 33 11.85 -1.19 -5.40
CA SER A 33 12.21 -2.56 -5.10
C SER A 33 10.99 -3.47 -5.01
N PHE A 34 11.18 -4.75 -5.30
CA PHE A 34 10.26 -5.80 -4.93
C PHE A 34 11.02 -6.94 -4.22
N PRO A 35 10.66 -7.30 -2.98
CA PRO A 35 9.68 -6.67 -2.08
C PRO A 35 9.90 -5.16 -1.83
N VAL A 36 8.84 -4.44 -1.44
CA VAL A 36 8.93 -3.00 -1.14
C VAL A 36 9.67 -2.77 0.17
N VAL A 37 9.46 -3.63 1.17
CA VAL A 37 10.27 -3.69 2.38
C VAL A 37 10.86 -5.09 2.57
N TYR A 38 12.13 -5.13 2.98
CA TYR A 38 12.90 -6.36 3.08
C TYR A 38 14.02 -6.18 4.12
N LYS A 39 14.36 -7.24 4.84
CA LYS A 39 15.59 -7.33 5.64
C LYS A 39 16.78 -7.54 4.71
N TYR A 40 17.97 -7.15 5.13
CA TYR A 40 19.18 -7.21 4.29
C TYR A 40 19.62 -8.63 3.90
N ASP A 41 19.11 -9.66 4.56
CA ASP A 41 19.32 -11.07 4.26
C ASP A 41 18.20 -11.68 3.36
N GLU A 42 17.25 -10.86 2.90
CA GLU A 42 16.24 -11.27 1.95
C GLU A 42 16.66 -10.99 0.51
N LYS A 43 16.20 -11.84 -0.40
CA LYS A 43 16.30 -11.60 -1.84
C LYS A 43 15.39 -10.43 -2.22
N VAL A 44 15.93 -9.48 -2.96
CA VAL A 44 15.25 -8.28 -3.46
C VAL A 44 15.62 -8.05 -4.92
N THR A 45 14.67 -7.52 -5.68
CA THR A 45 14.90 -6.97 -7.02
C THR A 45 14.81 -5.46 -6.96
N TRP A 46 15.85 -4.76 -7.38
CA TRP A 46 15.85 -3.32 -7.57
C TRP A 46 15.54 -2.99 -9.03
N TYR A 47 14.75 -1.95 -9.25
CA TYR A 47 14.37 -1.46 -10.57
C TYR A 47 14.84 -0.02 -10.72
N PHE A 48 15.39 0.30 -11.88
CA PHE A 48 15.97 1.58 -12.22
C PHE A 48 15.30 2.12 -13.48
N ASP A 49 14.60 3.25 -13.35
CA ASP A 49 14.08 4.01 -14.49
C ASP A 49 15.21 4.84 -15.10
N LEU A 50 15.59 4.52 -16.34
CA LEU A 50 16.64 5.20 -17.09
C LEU A 50 16.09 5.97 -18.29
N SER A 51 14.78 6.26 -18.32
CA SER A 51 14.13 7.02 -19.39
C SER A 51 14.71 8.43 -19.59
N GLY A 52 15.23 9.04 -18.51
CA GLY A 52 15.93 10.32 -18.54
C GLY A 52 17.40 10.26 -18.97
N THR A 53 17.93 9.07 -19.27
CA THR A 53 19.34 8.87 -19.61
C THR A 53 19.57 8.70 -21.11
N THR A 54 20.83 8.80 -21.55
CA THR A 54 21.24 8.54 -22.93
C THR A 54 21.62 7.07 -23.19
N PHE A 55 21.47 6.16 -22.23
CA PHE A 55 21.72 4.73 -22.47
C PHE A 55 20.77 4.18 -23.53
N ALA A 56 21.26 3.35 -24.44
CA ALA A 56 20.41 2.69 -25.42
C ALA A 56 19.68 1.49 -24.80
N GLU A 57 18.49 1.14 -25.30
CA GLU A 57 17.74 -0.03 -24.82
C GLU A 57 18.44 -1.35 -25.14
N THR A 58 19.25 -1.36 -26.20
CA THR A 58 20.07 -2.50 -26.61
C THR A 58 21.41 -2.58 -25.88
N GLU A 59 21.69 -1.65 -24.95
CA GLU A 59 22.98 -1.58 -24.27
C GLU A 59 23.00 -2.49 -23.04
N ASP A 60 24.07 -3.27 -22.91
CA ASP A 60 24.33 -4.04 -21.70
C ASP A 60 24.83 -3.12 -20.58
N LEU A 61 24.04 -3.00 -19.52
CA LEU A 61 24.34 -2.17 -18.35
C LEU A 61 24.79 -3.02 -17.16
N TYR A 62 25.67 -2.45 -16.36
CA TYR A 62 26.30 -3.07 -15.20
C TYR A 62 26.22 -2.17 -13.97
N LEU A 63 26.00 -2.80 -12.82
CA LEU A 63 25.87 -2.14 -11.52
C LEU A 63 27.25 -2.02 -10.87
N TRP A 64 27.74 -0.80 -10.75
CA TRP A 64 28.97 -0.49 -10.02
C TRP A 64 28.62 0.14 -8.67
N MET A 65 28.85 -0.58 -7.58
CA MET A 65 28.55 -0.09 -6.22
C MET A 65 29.82 -0.03 -5.39
N TRP A 66 29.91 0.96 -4.50
CA TRP A 66 31.04 1.11 -3.56
C TRP A 66 30.58 1.18 -2.09
N SER A 67 29.29 1.09 -1.83
CA SER A 67 28.73 1.01 -0.49
C SER A 67 27.51 0.09 -0.50
N PRO A 68 27.34 -0.83 0.45
CA PRO A 68 28.16 -1.09 1.66
C PRO A 68 29.58 -1.65 1.46
N SER A 69 29.88 -2.23 0.30
CA SER A 69 31.22 -2.64 -0.14
C SER A 69 31.30 -2.52 -1.66
N GLU A 70 32.44 -2.90 -2.26
CA GLU A 70 32.65 -2.89 -3.71
C GLU A 70 32.83 -4.33 -4.25
N PRO A 71 31.74 -5.04 -4.59
CA PRO A 71 31.81 -6.43 -5.03
C PRO A 71 32.53 -6.62 -6.37
N ASP A 72 32.47 -5.62 -7.26
CA ASP A 72 33.12 -5.65 -8.59
C ASP A 72 34.47 -4.91 -8.60
N ALA A 73 35.17 -4.87 -7.45
CA ALA A 73 36.37 -4.06 -7.27
C ALA A 73 37.45 -4.36 -8.31
N GLY A 74 38.01 -3.29 -8.89
CA GLY A 74 39.05 -3.38 -9.92
C GLY A 74 38.56 -3.69 -11.34
N ASN A 75 37.24 -3.84 -11.56
CA ASN A 75 36.66 -4.13 -12.87
C ASN A 75 35.99 -2.90 -13.52
N TRP A 76 36.62 -1.72 -13.39
CA TRP A 76 36.05 -0.50 -13.96
C TRP A 76 35.95 -0.57 -15.49
N GLU A 77 37.05 -0.96 -16.15
CA GLU A 77 37.16 -1.02 -17.61
C GLU A 77 36.61 -2.32 -18.22
N ASN A 78 36.16 -3.27 -17.38
CA ASN A 78 35.62 -4.55 -17.82
C ASN A 78 34.75 -5.19 -16.72
N SER A 79 33.51 -4.73 -16.57
CA SER A 79 32.63 -5.20 -15.49
C SER A 79 32.38 -6.69 -15.51
N SER A 80 32.24 -7.29 -14.33
CA SER A 80 31.93 -8.71 -14.21
C SER A 80 30.50 -9.05 -14.64
N ASP A 81 30.28 -10.27 -15.14
CA ASP A 81 28.95 -10.69 -15.61
C ASP A 81 27.91 -10.78 -14.49
N PHE A 82 28.34 -11.02 -13.24
CA PHE A 82 27.43 -11.03 -12.08
C PHE A 82 26.82 -9.64 -11.80
N ALA A 83 27.44 -8.56 -12.27
CA ALA A 83 26.98 -7.19 -12.07
C ALA A 83 26.04 -6.73 -13.20
N LYS A 84 25.76 -7.58 -14.20
CA LYS A 84 24.92 -7.24 -15.34
C LYS A 84 23.46 -7.06 -14.91
N LEU A 85 22.83 -5.98 -15.37
CA LEU A 85 21.42 -5.72 -15.17
C LEU A 85 20.56 -6.49 -16.19
N HIS A 86 19.33 -6.77 -15.81
CA HIS A 86 18.30 -7.29 -16.70
C HIS A 86 17.49 -6.13 -17.31
N TYR A 87 17.16 -6.19 -18.59
CA TYR A 87 16.31 -5.17 -19.23
C TYR A 87 14.84 -5.60 -19.16
N GLU A 88 14.00 -4.75 -18.59
CA GLU A 88 12.57 -5.02 -18.35
C GLU A 88 11.65 -4.43 -19.43
N GLY A 89 12.19 -3.65 -20.37
CA GLY A 89 11.41 -2.83 -21.32
C GLY A 89 11.26 -1.38 -20.86
N ASP A 90 10.81 -0.49 -21.76
CA ASP A 90 10.46 0.91 -21.45
C ASP A 90 11.53 1.69 -20.67
N LYS A 91 12.80 1.47 -21.03
CA LYS A 91 13.98 2.06 -20.36
C LYS A 91 14.08 1.72 -18.87
N VAL A 92 13.53 0.59 -18.43
CA VAL A 92 13.67 0.05 -17.08
C VAL A 92 14.66 -1.11 -17.09
N TRP A 93 15.58 -1.09 -16.14
CA TRP A 93 16.48 -2.21 -15.86
C TRP A 93 16.31 -2.68 -14.43
N SER A 94 16.58 -3.95 -14.18
CA SER A 94 16.51 -4.55 -12.85
C SER A 94 17.78 -5.27 -12.45
N PHE A 95 17.98 -5.40 -11.14
CA PHE A 95 19.07 -6.17 -10.55
C PHE A 95 18.57 -6.92 -9.32
N THR A 96 18.72 -8.25 -9.34
CA THR A 96 18.26 -9.13 -8.25
C THR A 96 19.44 -9.58 -7.40
N LEU A 97 19.36 -9.38 -6.09
CA LEU A 97 20.40 -9.77 -5.15
C LEU A 97 19.83 -10.14 -3.79
N THR A 98 20.68 -10.76 -2.96
CA THR A 98 20.54 -10.75 -1.50
C THR A 98 21.65 -9.85 -0.95
N PRO A 99 21.35 -8.71 -0.29
CA PRO A 99 22.37 -7.73 0.11
C PRO A 99 23.52 -8.33 0.91
N THR A 100 23.25 -9.16 1.92
CA THR A 100 24.32 -9.80 2.72
C THR A 100 25.26 -10.66 1.87
N THR A 101 24.72 -11.39 0.90
CA THR A 101 25.51 -12.21 -0.03
C THR A 101 26.30 -11.35 -1.01
N TYR A 102 25.66 -10.37 -1.64
CA TYR A 102 26.28 -9.52 -2.66
C TYR A 102 27.43 -8.70 -2.10
N PHE A 103 27.24 -8.08 -0.93
CA PHE A 103 28.27 -7.25 -0.30
C PHE A 103 29.24 -8.05 0.58
N SER A 104 28.97 -9.34 0.83
CA SER A 104 29.70 -10.16 1.81
C SER A 104 29.78 -9.48 3.18
N LYS A 105 28.61 -8.99 3.65
CA LYS A 105 28.43 -8.22 4.87
C LYS A 105 27.30 -8.78 5.71
N THR A 106 27.38 -8.60 7.02
CA THR A 106 26.26 -8.87 7.93
C THR A 106 25.16 -7.82 7.79
N PRO A 107 23.91 -8.09 8.20
CA PRO A 107 22.86 -7.09 8.22
C PRO A 107 23.24 -5.80 8.99
N ASP A 108 23.93 -5.94 10.12
CA ASP A 108 24.35 -4.81 10.95
C ASP A 108 25.41 -3.94 10.26
N GLU A 109 26.37 -4.57 9.57
CA GLU A 109 27.36 -3.83 8.77
C GLU A 109 26.72 -3.07 7.61
N ILE A 110 25.69 -3.66 6.97
CA ILE A 110 24.94 -2.99 5.91
C ILE A 110 24.14 -1.82 6.49
N ALA A 111 23.46 -2.03 7.61
CA ALA A 111 22.68 -0.99 8.31
C ALA A 111 23.56 0.20 8.74
N ALA A 112 24.79 -0.06 9.16
CA ALA A 112 25.75 0.96 9.59
C ALA A 112 26.48 1.66 8.43
N SER A 113 26.27 1.23 7.18
CA SER A 113 26.91 1.82 6.00
C SER A 113 26.30 3.17 5.63
N ALA A 114 26.89 3.84 4.63
CA ALA A 114 26.34 5.08 4.07
C ALA A 114 25.09 4.83 3.18
N GLY A 115 24.59 3.60 3.10
CA GLY A 115 23.54 3.17 2.18
C GLY A 115 24.10 2.55 0.90
N PHE A 116 23.23 2.34 -0.09
CA PHE A 116 23.54 1.62 -1.32
C PHE A 116 23.99 2.56 -2.44
N TRP A 117 25.21 3.08 -2.38
CA TRP A 117 25.73 4.03 -3.37
C TRP A 117 26.31 3.36 -4.61
N PHE A 118 25.92 3.86 -5.79
CA PHE A 118 26.26 3.23 -7.07
C PHE A 118 26.29 4.17 -8.27
N ARG A 119 26.77 3.61 -9.39
CA ARG A 119 26.57 4.08 -10.78
C ARG A 119 26.13 2.90 -11.64
N LEU A 120 25.38 3.19 -12.68
CA LEU A 120 25.17 2.27 -13.79
C LEU A 120 26.12 2.63 -14.91
N LYS A 121 26.69 1.63 -15.58
CA LYS A 121 27.66 1.87 -16.66
C LYS A 121 27.57 0.79 -17.72
N ASN A 122 28.11 1.07 -18.90
CA ASN A 122 28.33 0.04 -19.89
C ASN A 122 29.52 -0.86 -19.52
N LYS A 123 29.68 -2.00 -20.22
CA LYS A 123 30.69 -3.03 -19.91
C LYS A 123 32.09 -2.48 -19.63
N ASN A 124 32.53 -1.50 -20.41
CA ASN A 124 33.89 -0.96 -20.35
C ASN A 124 34.03 0.34 -19.54
N GLY A 125 32.96 0.81 -18.89
CA GLY A 125 32.96 2.03 -18.09
C GLY A 125 33.24 3.32 -18.88
N SER A 126 33.11 3.28 -20.22
CA SER A 126 33.25 4.47 -21.06
C SER A 126 32.05 5.40 -20.97
N LYS A 127 30.89 4.87 -20.57
CA LYS A 127 29.65 5.60 -20.37
C LYS A 127 29.02 5.22 -19.03
N GLN A 128 28.56 6.22 -18.27
CA GLN A 128 28.06 6.02 -16.90
C GLN A 128 26.92 6.97 -16.55
N SER A 129 26.03 6.54 -15.67
CA SER A 129 25.07 7.41 -14.99
C SER A 129 25.79 8.36 -14.03
N GLU A 130 25.09 9.39 -13.55
CA GLU A 130 25.45 10.09 -12.33
C GLU A 130 25.43 9.14 -11.11
N VAL A 131 25.98 9.62 -9.99
CA VAL A 131 25.95 8.89 -8.71
C VAL A 131 24.51 8.82 -8.21
N ALA A 132 24.09 7.63 -7.80
CA ALA A 132 22.78 7.39 -7.21
C ALA A 132 22.89 6.53 -5.94
N ASN A 133 21.81 6.49 -5.17
CA ASN A 133 21.68 5.68 -3.96
C ASN A 133 20.36 4.91 -4.01
N VAL A 134 20.39 3.59 -3.82
CA VAL A 134 19.15 2.82 -3.81
C VAL A 134 18.38 3.15 -2.52
N PRO A 135 17.13 3.63 -2.61
CA PRO A 135 16.35 3.93 -1.43
C PRO A 135 16.06 2.64 -0.65
N TYR A 136 16.22 2.71 0.67
CA TYR A 136 15.84 1.65 1.59
C TYR A 136 14.76 2.15 2.54
N THR A 137 13.68 1.39 2.66
CA THR A 137 12.60 1.70 3.60
C THR A 137 12.77 0.87 4.85
N ASP A 138 13.23 1.50 5.92
CA ASP A 138 13.23 0.85 7.24
C ASP A 138 11.79 0.66 7.74
N PHE A 139 11.49 -0.55 8.15
CA PHE A 139 10.19 -0.95 8.71
C PHE A 139 10.30 -1.44 10.15
N SER A 140 11.48 -1.30 10.78
CA SER A 140 11.73 -1.73 12.17
C SER A 140 10.74 -1.11 13.18
N SER A 141 10.28 0.12 12.92
CA SER A 141 9.29 0.80 13.78
C SER A 141 7.96 0.05 13.87
N PHE A 142 7.62 -0.83 12.91
CA PHE A 142 6.40 -1.63 12.97
C PHE A 142 6.39 -2.58 14.17
N TYR A 143 7.56 -3.10 14.58
CA TYR A 143 7.68 -4.03 15.69
C TYR A 143 7.26 -3.45 17.05
N THR A 144 7.29 -2.12 17.19
CA THR A 144 6.98 -1.42 18.44
C THR A 144 5.80 -0.47 18.33
N ALA A 145 5.26 -0.24 17.12
CA ALA A 145 4.18 0.71 16.88
C ALA A 145 2.83 0.31 17.48
N ASN A 146 2.67 -0.95 17.92
CA ASN A 146 1.38 -1.49 18.37
C ASN A 146 0.27 -1.34 17.31
N GLU A 147 0.65 -1.49 16.04
CA GLU A 147 -0.25 -1.42 14.89
C GLU A 147 -0.55 -2.84 14.39
N LEU A 148 -1.81 -3.09 14.02
CA LEU A 148 -2.24 -4.39 13.50
C LEU A 148 -1.69 -4.65 12.10
N ILE A 149 -1.83 -3.66 11.21
CA ILE A 149 -1.42 -3.73 9.81
C ILE A 149 -0.69 -2.44 9.43
N ARG A 150 0.35 -2.57 8.61
CA ARG A 150 0.97 -1.44 7.91
C ARG A 150 1.35 -1.83 6.50
N ALA A 151 1.01 -1.00 5.53
CA ALA A 151 1.33 -1.23 4.11
C ALA A 151 2.38 -0.27 3.58
N TYR A 152 3.21 -0.77 2.67
CA TYR A 152 4.24 -0.02 1.95
C TYR A 152 4.09 -0.26 0.44
N PRO A 153 3.77 0.78 -0.35
CA PRO A 153 3.32 2.10 0.09
C PRO A 153 1.95 2.02 0.79
N THR A 154 1.60 3.07 1.56
CA THR A 154 0.27 3.19 2.21
C THR A 154 -0.87 3.41 1.21
N LYS A 155 -0.52 3.69 -0.05
CA LYS A 155 -1.41 3.99 -1.16
C LYS A 155 -0.91 3.25 -2.42
N PRO A 156 -1.13 1.93 -2.50
CA PRO A 156 -0.62 1.13 -3.61
C PRO A 156 -1.30 1.50 -4.92
N THR A 157 -0.64 1.14 -6.02
CA THR A 157 -1.21 1.17 -7.37
C THR A 157 -1.22 -0.25 -7.91
N ILE A 158 -2.05 -0.50 -8.92
CA ILE A 158 -2.29 -1.86 -9.40
C ILE A 158 -1.02 -2.52 -9.99
N ASP A 159 -0.15 -1.74 -10.63
CA ASP A 159 1.02 -2.24 -11.36
C ASP A 159 2.31 -2.23 -10.53
N LYS A 160 2.27 -1.82 -9.26
CA LYS A 160 3.46 -1.69 -8.41
C LYS A 160 3.38 -2.65 -7.22
N GLY A 161 4.56 -3.03 -6.72
CA GLY A 161 4.67 -3.85 -5.52
C GLY A 161 4.04 -3.19 -4.31
N VAL A 162 3.48 -4.02 -3.44
CA VAL A 162 3.06 -3.66 -2.09
C VAL A 162 3.57 -4.72 -1.11
N SER A 163 4.07 -4.25 0.03
CA SER A 163 4.37 -5.07 1.19
C SER A 163 3.39 -4.74 2.31
N ILE A 164 2.69 -5.73 2.84
CA ILE A 164 1.72 -5.58 3.93
C ILE A 164 2.27 -6.32 5.14
N LEU A 165 2.56 -5.58 6.21
CA LEU A 165 3.01 -6.12 7.48
C LEU A 165 1.81 -6.40 8.39
N PHE A 166 1.91 -7.48 9.16
CA PHE A 166 0.88 -7.93 10.10
C PHE A 166 1.47 -8.27 11.46
N ASN A 167 0.87 -7.74 12.52
CA ASN A 167 1.20 -8.04 13.91
C ASN A 167 0.14 -8.96 14.52
N ALA A 168 0.42 -10.25 14.50
CA ALA A 168 -0.50 -11.27 14.99
C ALA A 168 -0.68 -11.24 16.52
N ASN A 169 0.24 -10.61 17.26
CA ASN A 169 0.17 -10.50 18.72
C ASN A 169 -1.02 -9.65 19.19
N LEU A 170 -1.60 -8.83 18.30
CA LEU A 170 -2.74 -7.97 18.63
C LEU A 170 -4.10 -8.64 18.40
N ILE A 171 -4.11 -9.89 17.91
CA ILE A 171 -5.33 -10.61 17.60
C ILE A 171 -5.45 -11.87 18.46
N PRO A 172 -6.44 -11.93 19.36
CA PRO A 172 -6.75 -13.15 20.08
C PRO A 172 -6.98 -14.32 19.11
N GLY A 173 -6.37 -15.46 19.38
CA GLY A 173 -6.48 -16.68 18.56
C GLY A 173 -5.30 -16.93 17.62
N PHE A 174 -4.48 -15.93 17.31
CA PHE A 174 -3.29 -16.11 16.46
C PHE A 174 -2.06 -16.69 17.15
N ALA A 175 -2.08 -16.80 18.49
CA ALA A 175 -1.01 -17.44 19.24
C ALA A 175 -0.74 -18.87 18.73
N GLY A 176 0.55 -19.18 18.53
CA GLY A 176 0.99 -20.50 18.05
C GLY A 176 0.56 -20.83 16.63
N ALA A 177 0.31 -19.84 15.77
CA ALA A 177 0.06 -20.07 14.34
C ALA A 177 1.19 -20.88 13.70
N SER A 178 0.85 -21.97 13.01
CA SER A 178 1.82 -22.72 12.19
C SER A 178 1.98 -22.10 10.81
N SER A 179 0.95 -21.39 10.35
CA SER A 179 0.93 -20.63 9.11
C SER A 179 -0.08 -19.48 9.20
N VAL A 180 0.20 -18.41 8.46
CA VAL A 180 -0.70 -17.27 8.30
C VAL A 180 -0.86 -17.00 6.82
N HIS A 181 -2.10 -16.77 6.39
CA HIS A 181 -2.48 -16.56 5.00
C HIS A 181 -3.30 -15.29 4.83
N ILE A 182 -3.22 -14.67 3.65
CA ILE A 182 -4.09 -13.55 3.27
C ILE A 182 -5.28 -14.07 2.46
N HIS A 183 -6.50 -13.74 2.88
CA HIS A 183 -7.71 -13.89 2.10
C HIS A 183 -8.14 -12.50 1.64
N SER A 184 -8.24 -12.26 0.33
CA SER A 184 -8.24 -10.89 -0.19
C SER A 184 -8.97 -10.71 -1.51
N GLY A 185 -9.33 -9.48 -1.84
CA GLY A 185 -9.86 -9.11 -3.14
C GLY A 185 -9.75 -7.62 -3.45
N LEU A 186 -9.75 -7.28 -4.73
CA LEU A 186 -9.77 -5.89 -5.21
C LEU A 186 -11.21 -5.37 -5.30
N ASN A 187 -11.39 -4.06 -5.07
CA ASN A 187 -12.66 -3.33 -5.26
C ASN A 187 -13.85 -3.99 -4.56
N ASP A 188 -13.75 -4.16 -3.24
CA ASP A 188 -14.79 -4.81 -2.43
C ASP A 188 -15.12 -6.24 -2.91
N TRP A 189 -14.06 -7.01 -3.18
CA TRP A 189 -14.11 -8.42 -3.58
C TRP A 189 -14.58 -8.69 -5.03
N ASP A 190 -14.44 -7.73 -5.93
CA ASP A 190 -14.72 -7.88 -7.37
C ASP A 190 -13.76 -8.92 -8.01
N LEU A 191 -12.45 -8.77 -7.76
CA LEU A 191 -11.45 -9.78 -8.12
C LEU A 191 -10.88 -10.42 -6.85
N LYS A 192 -11.19 -11.71 -6.64
CA LYS A 192 -10.86 -12.40 -5.39
C LYS A 192 -9.65 -13.30 -5.52
N GLN A 193 -8.83 -13.31 -4.47
CA GLN A 193 -7.90 -14.39 -4.15
C GLN A 193 -8.29 -14.95 -2.79
N GLU A 194 -9.07 -16.03 -2.84
CA GLU A 194 -9.49 -16.74 -1.65
C GLU A 194 -8.34 -17.61 -1.14
N TYR A 195 -8.16 -17.65 0.17
CA TYR A 195 -7.38 -18.70 0.79
C TYR A 195 -8.21 -19.99 0.87
N GLN A 196 -7.71 -21.05 0.22
CA GLN A 196 -8.30 -22.38 0.18
C GLN A 196 -7.26 -23.38 0.71
N SER A 197 -7.38 -23.76 1.97
CA SER A 197 -6.42 -24.58 2.71
C SER A 197 -6.18 -25.97 2.11
N TRP A 198 -7.14 -26.47 1.32
CA TRP A 198 -7.07 -27.77 0.65
C TRP A 198 -6.39 -27.71 -0.73
N LEU A 199 -6.01 -26.54 -1.23
CA LEU A 199 -5.32 -26.39 -2.52
C LEU A 199 -3.87 -25.92 -2.31
N PRO A 200 -2.86 -26.81 -2.49
CA PRO A 200 -1.46 -26.49 -2.19
C PRO A 200 -0.93 -25.23 -2.88
N ASP A 201 -1.28 -25.02 -4.15
CA ASP A 201 -0.84 -23.85 -4.91
C ASP A 201 -1.43 -22.55 -4.36
N ILE A 202 -2.66 -22.60 -3.84
CA ILE A 202 -3.31 -21.46 -3.21
C ILE A 202 -2.73 -21.21 -1.81
N VAL A 203 -2.49 -22.28 -1.04
CA VAL A 203 -1.82 -22.22 0.26
C VAL A 203 -0.49 -21.49 0.13
N GLU A 204 0.35 -21.88 -0.84
CA GLU A 204 1.65 -21.23 -1.04
C GLU A 204 1.49 -19.77 -1.51
N LYS A 205 0.59 -19.51 -2.48
CA LYS A 205 0.36 -18.17 -3.01
C LYS A 205 -0.10 -17.17 -1.95
N THR A 206 -0.95 -17.58 -1.01
CA THR A 206 -1.52 -16.69 0.00
C THR A 206 -0.70 -16.63 1.29
N LYS A 207 0.35 -17.46 1.42
CA LYS A 207 1.14 -17.57 2.64
C LYS A 207 1.91 -16.29 2.92
N LEU A 208 1.78 -15.78 4.14
CA LEU A 208 2.64 -14.71 4.61
C LEU A 208 4.00 -15.27 5.02
N LYS A 209 5.04 -14.48 4.76
CA LYS A 209 6.36 -14.71 5.30
C LYS A 209 6.37 -14.43 6.80
N ASP A 210 6.85 -15.38 7.58
CA ASP A 210 7.12 -15.19 9.01
C ASP A 210 8.39 -14.34 9.20
N LEU A 211 8.27 -13.24 9.94
CA LEU A 211 9.38 -12.34 10.29
C LEU A 211 9.93 -12.61 11.70
N GLY A 212 9.32 -13.53 12.44
CA GLY A 212 9.59 -13.89 13.83
C GLY A 212 8.66 -13.17 14.82
N ASN A 213 8.52 -13.73 16.02
CA ASN A 213 7.81 -13.12 17.16
C ASN A 213 6.37 -12.67 16.87
N GLY A 214 5.64 -13.40 16.03
CA GLY A 214 4.25 -13.09 15.68
C GLY A 214 4.10 -11.95 14.67
N PHE A 215 5.18 -11.55 14.00
CA PHE A 215 5.14 -10.58 12.90
C PHE A 215 5.26 -11.28 11.55
N TYR A 216 4.45 -10.84 10.60
CA TYR A 216 4.34 -11.46 9.28
C TYR A 216 4.36 -10.40 8.17
N LYS A 217 4.69 -10.80 6.95
CA LYS A 217 4.69 -9.95 5.75
C LYS A 217 4.05 -10.66 4.56
N MET A 218 3.19 -9.95 3.84
CA MET A 218 2.73 -10.30 2.51
C MET A 218 3.38 -9.38 1.48
N ASP A 219 3.97 -9.93 0.42
CA ASP A 219 4.50 -9.18 -0.72
C ASP A 219 3.72 -9.56 -1.97
N LEU A 220 3.15 -8.57 -2.67
CA LEU A 220 2.41 -8.82 -3.91
C LEU A 220 2.48 -7.63 -4.88
N VAL A 221 2.26 -7.90 -6.17
CA VAL A 221 1.91 -6.88 -7.16
C VAL A 221 0.44 -7.09 -7.50
N PRO A 222 -0.48 -6.15 -7.22
CA PRO A 222 -1.92 -6.42 -7.33
C PRO A 222 -2.33 -6.95 -8.70
N LYS A 223 -1.85 -6.36 -9.80
CA LYS A 223 -2.16 -6.82 -11.17
C LYS A 223 -1.90 -8.31 -11.35
N THR A 224 -0.68 -8.73 -11.05
CA THR A 224 -0.24 -10.13 -11.22
C THR A 224 -0.89 -11.05 -10.19
N TYR A 225 -1.02 -10.60 -8.94
CA TYR A 225 -1.54 -11.43 -7.87
C TYR A 225 -3.02 -11.79 -8.08
N TYR A 226 -3.84 -10.84 -8.53
CA TYR A 226 -5.27 -11.05 -8.78
C TYR A 226 -5.59 -11.40 -10.24
N ASN A 227 -4.58 -11.52 -11.12
CA ASN A 227 -4.76 -11.65 -12.57
C ASN A 227 -5.71 -10.57 -13.13
N ALA A 228 -5.52 -9.32 -12.69
CA ALA A 228 -6.39 -8.22 -13.08
C ALA A 228 -6.23 -7.92 -14.59
N PRO A 229 -7.33 -7.71 -15.32
CA PRO A 229 -7.27 -7.43 -16.75
C PRO A 229 -6.63 -6.07 -17.03
N ASP A 230 -6.13 -5.89 -18.25
CA ASP A 230 -5.60 -4.59 -18.67
C ASP A 230 -6.67 -3.50 -18.59
N GLY A 231 -6.29 -2.33 -18.10
CA GLY A 231 -7.21 -1.21 -17.85
C GLY A 231 -8.06 -1.35 -16.58
N TYR A 232 -7.88 -2.39 -15.76
CA TYR A 232 -8.59 -2.50 -14.49
C TYR A 232 -8.20 -1.39 -13.52
N GLU A 233 -9.18 -0.62 -13.05
CA GLU A 233 -8.97 0.46 -12.10
C GLU A 233 -9.12 -0.04 -10.66
N MET A 234 -8.00 -0.12 -9.94
CA MET A 234 -8.00 -0.42 -8.51
C MET A 234 -8.45 0.80 -7.70
N LYS A 235 -9.47 0.61 -6.86
CA LYS A 235 -9.99 1.56 -5.86
C LYS A 235 -9.56 1.18 -4.46
N ASN A 236 -9.69 -0.11 -4.11
CA ASN A 236 -9.24 -0.64 -2.84
C ASN A 236 -8.78 -2.10 -2.95
N LEU A 237 -8.04 -2.52 -1.93
CA LEU A 237 -7.72 -3.90 -1.61
C LEU A 237 -8.38 -4.20 -0.27
N VAL A 238 -9.33 -5.13 -0.24
CA VAL A 238 -9.97 -5.64 0.97
C VAL A 238 -9.33 -6.98 1.32
N PHE A 239 -9.00 -7.19 2.59
CA PHE A 239 -8.34 -8.41 3.02
C PHE A 239 -8.54 -8.70 4.50
N LEU A 240 -8.37 -9.96 4.85
CA LEU A 240 -8.25 -10.43 6.21
C LEU A 240 -7.10 -11.43 6.30
N MET A 241 -6.53 -11.56 7.50
CA MET A 241 -5.53 -12.59 7.79
C MET A 241 -6.23 -13.83 8.33
N VAL A 242 -5.79 -15.00 7.88
CA VAL A 242 -6.29 -16.32 8.29
C VAL A 242 -5.16 -17.09 8.95
N LYS A 243 -5.45 -17.68 10.11
CA LYS A 243 -4.55 -18.60 10.81
C LYS A 243 -4.82 -20.04 10.36
N ASP A 244 -3.76 -20.77 10.01
CA ASP A 244 -3.80 -22.21 9.71
C ASP A 244 -4.94 -22.55 8.73
N ASP A 245 -5.74 -23.59 9.00
CA ASP A 245 -6.95 -23.91 8.25
C ASP A 245 -8.19 -23.20 8.84
N TRP A 246 -8.24 -21.87 8.66
CA TRP A 246 -9.34 -21.04 9.15
C TRP A 246 -9.59 -21.11 10.67
N ALA A 247 -8.56 -21.43 11.45
CA ALA A 247 -8.65 -21.58 12.91
C ALA A 247 -8.91 -20.24 13.63
N ALA A 248 -8.52 -19.12 13.01
CA ALA A 248 -8.82 -17.77 13.47
C ALA A 248 -8.71 -16.78 12.29
N THR A 249 -9.36 -15.62 12.40
CA THR A 249 -9.29 -14.55 11.40
C THR A 249 -9.18 -13.16 12.03
N THR A 250 -8.67 -12.19 11.27
CA THR A 250 -8.89 -10.76 11.57
C THR A 250 -10.24 -10.29 11.04
N PRO A 251 -10.76 -9.15 11.51
CA PRO A 251 -11.74 -8.38 10.75
C PRO A 251 -11.17 -7.91 9.41
N ASP A 252 -12.06 -7.61 8.47
CA ASP A 252 -11.70 -7.01 7.18
C ASP A 252 -10.89 -5.72 7.37
N GLN A 253 -9.83 -5.62 6.59
CA GLN A 253 -8.96 -4.47 6.44
C GLN A 253 -9.14 -3.91 5.04
N VAL A 254 -9.02 -2.59 4.90
CA VAL A 254 -9.18 -1.90 3.61
C VAL A 254 -7.96 -1.03 3.36
N LEU A 255 -7.29 -1.25 2.24
CA LEU A 255 -6.20 -0.43 1.74
C LEU A 255 -6.64 0.28 0.46
N TYR A 256 -6.76 1.60 0.50
CA TYR A 256 -7.17 2.40 -0.65
C TYR A 256 -6.02 2.59 -1.64
N ALA A 257 -6.33 2.54 -2.92
CA ALA A 257 -5.36 2.77 -3.99
C ALA A 257 -4.94 4.25 -4.04
N GLY A 258 -3.73 4.52 -4.53
CA GLY A 258 -3.17 5.88 -4.54
C GLY A 258 -3.91 6.89 -5.41
N ALA A 259 -4.50 6.45 -6.52
CA ALA A 259 -5.32 7.29 -7.38
C ALA A 259 -6.76 7.49 -6.85
N TYR A 260 -7.16 6.70 -5.85
CA TYR A 260 -8.53 6.72 -5.33
C TYR A 260 -8.65 7.71 -4.16
N VAL A 261 -9.57 8.66 -4.30
CA VAL A 261 -10.00 9.52 -3.21
C VAL A 261 -11.26 8.91 -2.60
N PRO A 262 -11.19 8.34 -1.38
CA PRO A 262 -12.36 7.74 -0.77
C PRO A 262 -13.43 8.81 -0.54
N PRO A 263 -14.72 8.47 -0.72
CA PRO A 263 -15.79 9.39 -0.37
C PRO A 263 -15.72 9.71 1.14
N PRO A 264 -16.19 10.90 1.55
CA PRO A 264 -16.21 11.27 2.96
C PRO A 264 -16.98 10.24 3.81
N ALA A 265 -16.66 10.14 5.10
CA ALA A 265 -17.36 9.21 5.99
C ALA A 265 -18.88 9.52 6.05
N PRO A 266 -19.74 8.48 6.24
CA PRO A 266 -21.16 8.71 6.43
C PRO A 266 -21.44 9.55 7.67
N VAL A 267 -22.33 10.55 7.54
CA VAL A 267 -22.75 11.41 8.65
C VAL A 267 -24.26 11.36 8.80
N PHE A 268 -24.75 11.04 9.99
CA PHE A 268 -26.16 11.05 10.34
C PHE A 268 -26.50 12.22 11.26
N GLY A 269 -27.70 12.79 11.14
CA GLY A 269 -28.17 13.84 12.03
C GLY A 269 -29.69 14.03 12.02
N PHE A 270 -30.18 14.61 13.13
CA PHE A 270 -31.57 15.00 13.35
C PHE A 270 -31.79 16.50 13.09
N PHE A 271 -33.01 16.86 12.70
CA PHE A 271 -33.47 18.24 12.62
C PHE A 271 -34.96 18.34 12.99
N PRO A 272 -35.39 19.31 13.80
CA PRO A 272 -34.56 20.25 14.56
C PRO A 272 -33.81 19.54 15.70
N LEU A 273 -32.74 20.17 16.20
CA LEU A 273 -31.93 19.63 17.30
C LEU A 273 -32.66 19.67 18.66
N GLN A 274 -33.62 20.58 18.78
CA GLN A 274 -34.58 20.61 19.88
C GLN A 274 -35.96 20.39 19.27
N ILE A 275 -36.69 19.41 19.81
CA ILE A 275 -37.94 18.97 19.22
C ILE A 275 -39.06 18.96 20.26
N SER A 276 -40.28 19.24 19.83
CA SER A 276 -41.50 19.13 20.61
C SER A 276 -42.49 18.18 19.92
N GLN A 277 -43.60 17.88 20.59
CA GLN A 277 -44.70 17.09 20.01
C GLN A 277 -45.34 17.76 18.79
N LYS A 278 -45.11 19.06 18.57
CA LYS A 278 -45.72 19.83 17.48
C LYS A 278 -44.76 20.08 16.31
N ASP A 279 -43.64 19.38 16.27
CA ASP A 279 -42.62 19.53 15.22
C ASP A 279 -42.60 18.36 14.24
N PHE A 280 -41.87 18.55 13.15
CA PHE A 280 -41.49 17.47 12.24
C PHE A 280 -40.10 16.96 12.63
N LEU A 281 -39.96 15.66 12.87
CA LEU A 281 -38.65 15.04 13.09
C LEU A 281 -38.01 14.71 11.75
N GLY A 282 -37.09 15.56 11.32
CA GLY A 282 -36.19 15.34 10.21
C GLY A 282 -35.04 14.42 10.59
N MET A 283 -34.74 13.48 9.70
CA MET A 283 -33.56 12.62 9.77
C MET A 283 -32.84 12.69 8.43
N SER A 284 -31.52 12.80 8.47
CA SER A 284 -30.70 12.80 7.26
C SER A 284 -29.41 12.04 7.46
N ARG A 285 -28.98 11.33 6.41
CA ARG A 285 -27.68 10.69 6.33
C ARG A 285 -27.02 11.01 5.00
N LYS A 286 -25.78 11.49 5.04
CA LYS A 286 -24.98 11.84 3.86
C LYS A 286 -23.79 10.89 3.72
N ASN A 287 -23.26 10.79 2.50
CA ASN A 287 -22.09 9.96 2.14
C ASN A 287 -22.28 8.48 2.53
N ASN A 288 -23.40 7.89 2.14
CA ASN A 288 -23.75 6.52 2.48
C ASN A 288 -22.84 5.52 1.75
N GLU A 289 -22.57 4.39 2.42
CA GLU A 289 -21.81 3.28 1.85
C GLU A 289 -22.53 2.70 0.61
N SER A 290 -21.78 2.05 -0.29
CA SER A 290 -22.36 1.39 -1.46
C SER A 290 -23.45 0.39 -1.07
N GLY A 291 -24.58 0.44 -1.78
CA GLY A 291 -25.75 -0.39 -1.50
C GLY A 291 -26.58 0.04 -0.28
N VAL A 292 -26.21 1.11 0.43
CA VAL A 292 -27.07 1.71 1.45
C VAL A 292 -27.97 2.76 0.80
N ASN A 293 -29.27 2.52 0.81
CA ASN A 293 -30.27 3.35 0.13
C ASN A 293 -31.54 3.59 0.97
N LYS A 294 -31.61 3.07 2.20
CA LYS A 294 -32.71 3.36 3.13
C LYS A 294 -32.25 3.71 4.54
N LEU A 295 -33.06 4.52 5.22
CA LEU A 295 -33.08 4.66 6.67
C LEU A 295 -34.43 4.15 7.16
N ILE A 296 -34.42 3.11 7.99
CA ILE A 296 -35.60 2.50 8.59
C ILE A 296 -35.65 2.96 10.04
N TYR A 297 -36.73 3.64 10.42
CA TYR A 297 -36.87 4.21 11.75
C TYR A 297 -37.97 3.53 12.55
N THR A 298 -37.75 3.47 13.86
CA THR A 298 -38.73 3.13 14.89
C THR A 298 -38.68 4.20 15.97
N ILE A 299 -39.79 4.87 16.18
CA ILE A 299 -39.96 5.88 17.24
C ILE A 299 -40.92 5.32 18.28
N THR A 300 -40.44 5.22 19.52
CA THR A 300 -41.25 4.83 20.68
C THR A 300 -41.56 6.09 21.50
N ALA A 301 -42.84 6.39 21.66
CA ALA A 301 -43.36 7.56 22.34
C ALA A 301 -44.41 7.13 23.38
N GLY A 302 -43.96 6.79 24.59
CA GLY A 302 -44.82 6.15 25.58
C GLY A 302 -45.30 4.77 25.10
N SER A 303 -46.61 4.59 24.97
CA SER A 303 -47.22 3.35 24.42
C SER A 303 -47.35 3.35 22.89
N LYS A 304 -47.09 4.49 22.23
CA LYS A 304 -47.19 4.61 20.78
C LYS A 304 -45.87 4.21 20.12
N ILE A 305 -45.95 3.41 19.06
CA ILE A 305 -44.83 3.06 18.20
C ILE A 305 -45.13 3.58 16.80
N ILE A 306 -44.19 4.32 16.21
CA ILE A 306 -44.24 4.86 14.85
C ILE A 306 -43.09 4.23 14.07
N THR A 307 -43.38 3.68 12.90
CA THR A 307 -42.36 3.08 12.03
C THR A 307 -42.45 3.64 10.63
N GLY A 308 -41.35 3.59 9.89
CA GLY A 308 -41.33 3.95 8.48
C GLY A 308 -39.93 3.87 7.89
N GLU A 309 -39.83 4.27 6.63
CA GLU A 309 -38.57 4.29 5.92
C GLU A 309 -38.41 5.56 5.07
N PHE A 310 -37.17 6.02 4.95
CA PHE A 310 -36.75 7.01 3.97
C PHE A 310 -35.89 6.33 2.93
N THR A 311 -36.14 6.62 1.65
CA THR A 311 -35.33 6.16 0.53
C THR A 311 -34.41 7.28 0.04
N GLY A 312 -33.27 6.89 -0.52
CA GLY A 312 -32.30 7.81 -1.09
C GLY A 312 -31.18 7.06 -1.80
N GLY A 313 -29.98 7.62 -1.80
CA GLY A 313 -28.82 6.99 -2.43
C GLY A 313 -27.52 7.25 -1.68
N THR A 314 -26.40 6.96 -2.34
CA THR A 314 -25.05 7.13 -1.78
C THR A 314 -24.74 8.57 -1.37
N ALA A 315 -25.30 9.57 -2.08
CA ALA A 315 -25.08 10.98 -1.72
C ALA A 315 -25.83 11.38 -0.44
N GLU A 316 -27.14 11.08 -0.37
CA GLU A 316 -28.01 11.49 0.72
C GLU A 316 -29.25 10.60 0.82
N ILE A 317 -29.68 10.32 2.05
CA ILE A 317 -31.02 9.83 2.40
C ILE A 317 -31.59 10.82 3.40
N LYS A 318 -32.81 11.33 3.19
CA LYS A 318 -33.45 12.25 4.11
C LYS A 318 -34.97 12.11 4.10
N GLY A 319 -35.59 12.46 5.21
CA GLY A 319 -37.04 12.59 5.29
C GLY A 319 -37.49 13.15 6.62
N PHE A 320 -38.80 13.32 6.74
CA PHE A 320 -39.44 13.91 7.91
C PHE A 320 -40.56 13.00 8.41
N VAL A 321 -40.64 12.83 9.72
CA VAL A 321 -41.78 12.23 10.41
C VAL A 321 -42.64 13.36 10.96
N ASN A 322 -43.92 13.37 10.61
CA ASN A 322 -44.87 14.35 11.12
C ASN A 322 -45.32 13.96 12.54
N LEU A 323 -44.62 14.46 13.56
CA LEU A 323 -44.99 14.14 14.95
C LEU A 323 -46.33 14.78 15.34
N VAL A 324 -46.71 15.90 14.71
CA VAL A 324 -47.98 16.59 14.97
C VAL A 324 -49.17 15.67 14.77
N SER A 325 -49.18 14.92 13.66
CA SER A 325 -50.25 13.97 13.38
C SER A 325 -50.10 12.69 14.20
N GLU A 326 -48.87 12.18 14.33
CA GLU A 326 -48.62 10.87 14.96
C GLU A 326 -48.79 10.86 16.48
N LEU A 327 -48.52 11.98 17.14
CA LEU A 327 -48.57 12.14 18.60
C LEU A 327 -49.82 12.89 19.07
N ASN A 328 -50.77 13.19 18.17
CA ASN A 328 -51.99 13.88 18.51
C ASN A 328 -52.77 13.12 19.60
N GLY A 329 -53.16 13.84 20.66
CA GLY A 329 -53.92 13.27 21.78
C GLY A 329 -53.08 12.56 22.86
N ILE A 330 -51.75 12.50 22.73
CA ILE A 330 -50.88 11.94 23.77
C ILE A 330 -50.53 13.04 24.79
N ALA A 331 -51.06 12.92 26.00
CA ALA A 331 -50.77 13.85 27.09
C ALA A 331 -49.44 13.53 27.78
N ASN A 332 -48.75 14.57 28.28
CA ASN A 332 -47.57 14.48 29.17
C ASN A 332 -46.35 13.71 28.63
N LEU A 333 -46.20 13.57 27.31
CA LEU A 333 -45.00 12.95 26.73
C LEU A 333 -43.80 13.91 26.82
N THR A 334 -42.76 13.49 27.55
CA THR A 334 -41.55 14.29 27.83
C THR A 334 -40.35 13.89 26.98
N GLU A 335 -40.39 12.74 26.31
CA GLU A 335 -39.30 12.22 25.48
C GLU A 335 -39.82 11.22 24.44
N ILE A 336 -39.01 10.97 23.42
CA ILE A 336 -39.19 9.88 22.46
C ILE A 336 -37.88 9.10 22.32
N HIS A 337 -37.98 7.80 22.10
CA HIS A 337 -36.85 6.95 21.75
C HIS A 337 -36.84 6.71 20.25
N VAL A 338 -35.73 7.02 19.57
CA VAL A 338 -35.59 6.93 18.12
C VAL A 338 -34.47 5.96 17.79
N LEU A 339 -34.85 4.83 17.21
CA LEU A 339 -33.94 3.85 16.63
C LEU A 339 -33.96 4.01 15.11
N VAL A 340 -32.78 4.15 14.50
CA VAL A 340 -32.60 4.24 13.05
C VAL A 340 -31.60 3.18 12.61
N LYS A 341 -32.01 2.38 11.63
CA LYS A 341 -31.19 1.36 10.97
C LYS A 341 -31.08 1.62 9.48
N ASP A 342 -30.10 1.04 8.81
CA ASP A 342 -30.06 1.02 7.35
C ASP A 342 -30.70 -0.26 6.75
N ASN A 343 -30.77 -0.35 5.42
CA ASN A 343 -31.28 -1.52 4.72
C ASN A 343 -30.37 -2.77 4.79
N LYS A 344 -29.25 -2.71 5.53
CA LYS A 344 -28.37 -3.83 5.86
C LYS A 344 -28.46 -4.22 7.34
N ASP A 345 -29.47 -3.73 8.05
CA ASP A 345 -29.73 -3.95 9.48
C ASP A 345 -28.66 -3.37 10.42
N LYS A 346 -27.79 -2.48 9.93
CA LYS A 346 -26.81 -1.77 10.76
C LYS A 346 -27.51 -0.65 11.53
N THR A 347 -27.36 -0.62 12.85
CA THR A 347 -27.80 0.50 13.69
C THR A 347 -27.00 1.76 13.37
N ILE A 348 -27.69 2.80 12.92
CA ILE A 348 -27.13 4.12 12.59
C ILE A 348 -27.21 5.06 13.80
N SER A 349 -28.32 5.02 14.51
CA SER A 349 -28.55 5.80 15.71
C SER A 349 -29.55 5.07 16.60
N ASP A 350 -29.30 5.11 17.91
CA ASP A 350 -30.20 4.60 18.93
C ASP A 350 -30.19 5.62 20.08
N THR A 351 -31.24 6.44 20.18
CA THR A 351 -31.17 7.66 21.00
C THR A 351 -32.52 8.05 21.58
N THR A 352 -32.52 8.42 22.86
CA THR A 352 -33.64 9.10 23.50
C THR A 352 -33.52 10.61 23.33
N MET A 353 -34.55 11.23 22.76
CA MET A 353 -34.65 12.66 22.54
C MET A 353 -35.65 13.29 23.52
N PRO A 354 -35.24 14.23 24.39
CA PRO A 354 -36.17 14.95 25.24
C PRO A 354 -37.05 15.89 24.40
N LEU A 355 -38.35 15.89 24.68
CA LEU A 355 -39.30 16.80 24.08
C LEU A 355 -39.37 18.11 24.87
N LYS A 356 -39.27 19.23 24.16
CA LYS A 356 -39.50 20.55 24.75
C LYS A 356 -40.98 20.73 25.05
N THR A 357 -41.26 21.16 26.28
CA THR A 357 -42.55 21.73 26.64
C THR A 357 -42.70 23.06 25.93
N LEU A 358 -43.79 23.23 25.19
CA LEU A 358 -44.12 24.52 24.57
C LEU A 358 -44.77 25.41 25.61
N ASP A 359 -44.38 26.69 25.62
CA ASP A 359 -45.05 27.70 26.43
C ASP A 359 -46.52 27.79 25.99
N LYS A 360 -47.42 27.93 26.97
CA LYS A 360 -48.87 27.90 26.77
C LYS A 360 -49.40 29.13 26.05
#